data_AF-A0A7W9T549-F1
#
_entry.id   AF-A0A7W9T549-F1
#
_cell.length_a   1.000
_cell.length_b   1.000
_cell.length_c   1.000
_cell.angle_alpha   90.00
_cell.angle_beta   90.00
_cell.angle_gamma   90.00
#
_symmetry.space_group_name_H-M   'P 1'
#
loop_
_entity.id
_entity.type
_entity.pdbx_description
1 polymer ?
#
loop_
_entity_poly.entity_id
_entity_poly.type
_entity_poly.pdbx_seq_one_letter_code
_entity_poly.pdbx_strand_id
1 'polypeptide(L)'
;MKTSWRSASLVASAAAVLALTTACGQDSPPAASQNVGATAAPGDYGSIGSGTAGAAGGAATGQPAAPSASSPSNPAGKLSVSTAEKVGKVVTDSLGLTLYRFDQDTEQPPKSNCDGDCAKTWPPVPADDAEAGEGIDKALLGSVTRADGTKQLTVGGWPAYRYAKDVNAGDVKGQGVGGKWYALAPDGKKAQGGAEAGAEGGGEAVQAGLSTRNDPKLGEIVVDKNGMTVYRFKKDEAWPKPVSNCTGECLEKWPLVEPVDFADTKGIQKKGYMIFDRTDGKGKQQTINCSPIYTFAGDKAPGDTNGQGVGGTWFAVRPDGKLVGASEK
;
A
#
# COMPACT_ATOMS: atom_id res chain seq x y z
N MET A 1 -90.04 -9.81 -21.85
CA MET A 1 -89.83 -8.55 -22.58
C MET A 1 -88.34 -8.31 -22.72
N LYS A 2 -87.87 -8.20 -23.98
CA LYS A 2 -86.70 -7.48 -24.53
C LYS A 2 -85.29 -7.84 -23.99
N THR A 3 -84.42 -8.59 -24.67
CA THR A 3 -83.63 -8.42 -25.94
C THR A 3 -82.38 -7.51 -25.88
N SER A 4 -81.21 -8.10 -26.21
CA SER A 4 -80.08 -7.62 -27.08
C SER A 4 -79.33 -6.33 -26.69
N TRP A 5 -78.08 -5.98 -27.08
CA TRP A 5 -76.96 -6.55 -27.87
C TRP A 5 -75.75 -5.56 -27.81
N ARG A 6 -74.50 -6.05 -27.97
CA ARG A 6 -73.23 -5.41 -28.47
C ARG A 6 -72.68 -4.18 -27.70
N SER A 7 -71.37 -3.95 -27.56
CA SER A 7 -70.27 -4.04 -28.53
C SER A 7 -68.89 -4.22 -27.87
N ALA A 8 -67.98 -4.77 -28.66
CA ALA A 8 -66.56 -4.96 -28.39
C ALA A 8 -65.76 -3.65 -28.25
N SER A 9 -64.64 -3.71 -27.53
CA SER A 9 -63.38 -3.10 -27.94
C SER A 9 -62.21 -3.83 -27.28
N LEU A 10 -61.39 -4.45 -28.14
CA LEU A 10 -60.02 -4.86 -27.86
C LEU A 10 -59.16 -3.62 -27.60
N VAL A 11 -58.42 -3.59 -26.50
CA VAL A 11 -57.19 -2.78 -26.41
C VAL A 11 -56.10 -3.68 -25.85
N ALA A 12 -55.26 -4.18 -26.75
CA ALA A 12 -53.93 -4.65 -26.41
C ALA A 12 -53.08 -3.41 -26.09
N SER A 13 -52.55 -3.33 -24.87
CA SER A 13 -51.49 -2.39 -24.53
C SER A 13 -50.33 -3.17 -23.96
N ALA A 14 -49.37 -3.48 -24.83
CA ALA A 14 -48.00 -3.69 -24.44
C ALA A 14 -47.39 -2.33 -24.06
N ALA A 15 -46.78 -2.23 -22.89
CA ALA A 15 -45.82 -1.18 -22.59
C ALA A 15 -44.82 -1.68 -21.54
N ALA A 16 -43.56 -1.48 -21.88
CA ALA A 16 -42.37 -2.11 -21.32
C ALA A 16 -42.12 -1.78 -19.84
N VAL A 17 -41.59 -2.78 -19.12
CA VAL A 17 -40.90 -2.62 -17.84
C VAL A 17 -39.59 -1.88 -18.09
N LEU A 18 -39.53 -0.57 -17.80
CA LEU A 18 -38.26 0.15 -17.70
C LEU A 18 -37.75 0.07 -16.26
N ALA A 19 -36.74 -0.77 -16.04
CA ALA A 19 -35.90 -0.70 -14.85
C ALA A 19 -35.04 0.57 -14.92
N LEU A 20 -35.42 1.62 -14.19
CA LEU A 20 -34.57 2.79 -13.99
C LEU A 20 -33.53 2.48 -12.91
N THR A 21 -32.35 2.05 -13.33
CA THR A 21 -31.15 2.08 -12.49
C THR A 21 -30.75 3.54 -12.27
N THR A 22 -31.23 4.12 -11.17
CA THR A 22 -30.87 5.48 -10.73
C THR A 22 -29.48 5.45 -10.11
N ALA A 23 -28.47 5.72 -10.94
CA ALA A 23 -27.13 6.06 -10.47
C ALA A 23 -27.14 7.50 -9.92
N CYS A 24 -26.41 7.74 -8.83
CA CYS A 24 -26.22 9.07 -8.26
C CYS A 24 -25.42 9.93 -9.26
N GLY A 25 -26.04 10.93 -9.88
CA GLY A 25 -25.40 11.80 -10.88
C GLY A 25 -25.50 13.28 -10.50
N GLN A 26 -24.40 14.03 -10.66
CA GLN A 26 -24.36 15.49 -10.60
C GLN A 26 -23.55 16.06 -11.79
N ASP A 27 -24.19 16.95 -12.53
CA ASP A 27 -23.68 17.77 -13.62
C ASP A 27 -22.66 18.83 -13.18
N SER A 28 -21.71 19.18 -14.06
CA SER A 28 -20.79 20.34 -13.97
C SER A 28 -21.01 21.26 -15.18
N PRO A 29 -20.85 22.60 -15.06
CA PRO A 29 -19.64 23.31 -15.56
C PRO A 29 -19.37 24.70 -14.88
N PRO A 30 -18.48 25.61 -15.39
CA PRO A 30 -17.09 25.49 -15.86
C PRO A 30 -16.10 26.45 -15.13
N ALA A 31 -14.82 26.39 -15.56
CA ALA A 31 -13.65 27.13 -15.07
C ALA A 31 -13.47 28.55 -15.64
N ALA A 32 -12.78 29.41 -14.87
CA ALA A 32 -11.96 30.57 -15.29
C ALA A 32 -11.27 31.16 -14.03
N SER A 33 -10.08 31.77 -13.98
CA SER A 33 -8.85 31.83 -14.79
C SER A 33 -7.87 32.77 -14.04
N GLN A 34 -6.58 32.66 -14.34
CA GLN A 34 -5.52 33.71 -14.31
C GLN A 34 -4.58 33.87 -13.09
N ASN A 35 -3.34 34.15 -13.49
CA ASN A 35 -2.06 34.04 -12.79
C ASN A 35 -1.42 35.44 -12.71
N VAL A 36 -0.58 35.71 -11.72
CA VAL A 36 0.59 36.64 -11.74
C VAL A 36 1.50 36.22 -10.56
N GLY A 37 2.83 36.29 -10.54
CA GLY A 37 3.87 36.80 -11.41
C GLY A 37 5.22 36.58 -10.69
N ALA A 38 6.30 36.42 -11.45
CA ALA A 38 7.65 36.12 -11.00
C ALA A 38 8.37 37.31 -10.33
N THR A 39 9.43 37.06 -9.54
CA THR A 39 10.77 37.74 -9.62
C THR A 39 11.82 36.97 -8.79
N ALA A 40 13.10 37.18 -9.14
CA ALA A 40 14.26 36.33 -8.88
C ALA A 40 15.15 36.70 -7.65
N ALA A 41 16.17 35.86 -7.42
CA ALA A 41 17.23 35.87 -6.40
C ALA A 41 18.17 37.10 -6.42
N PRO A 42 19.07 37.31 -5.41
CA PRO A 42 20.42 36.66 -5.41
C PRO A 42 21.14 36.48 -4.02
N GLY A 43 22.33 35.87 -4.04
CA GLY A 43 23.42 35.95 -3.02
C GLY A 43 23.66 34.66 -2.23
N ASP A 44 24.67 33.83 -2.46
CA ASP A 44 26.15 33.98 -2.35
C ASP A 44 26.67 34.35 -0.95
N TYR A 45 27.34 33.40 -0.30
CA TYR A 45 28.37 33.62 0.72
C TYR A 45 29.25 32.37 0.93
N GLY A 46 30.55 32.53 0.72
CA GLY A 46 31.56 32.12 1.71
C GLY A 46 32.31 30.81 1.51
N SER A 47 33.43 30.88 0.78
CA SER A 47 34.57 29.96 0.89
C SER A 47 35.58 30.48 1.93
N ILE A 48 36.06 29.61 2.83
CA ILE A 48 37.41 29.54 3.46
C ILE A 48 37.54 28.15 4.10
N GLY A 49 38.67 27.44 4.17
CA GLY A 49 40.03 27.75 3.82
C GLY A 49 40.92 26.50 3.93
N SER A 50 42.10 26.62 3.33
CA SER A 50 43.17 25.64 3.18
C SER A 50 43.82 25.19 4.49
N GLY A 51 44.33 23.96 4.49
CA GLY A 51 45.36 23.49 5.42
C GLY A 51 46.36 22.59 4.70
N THR A 52 47.53 23.13 4.36
CA THR A 52 48.67 22.40 3.79
C THR A 52 49.73 22.12 4.86
N ALA A 53 50.13 20.86 4.99
CA ALA A 53 51.45 20.38 5.45
C ALA A 53 51.52 18.91 4.99
N GLY A 54 52.56 18.36 4.39
CA GLY A 54 53.99 18.68 4.34
C GLY A 54 54.70 17.32 4.27
N ALA A 55 55.57 17.15 3.28
CA ALA A 55 56.01 15.88 2.69
C ALA A 55 56.94 14.97 3.51
N ALA A 56 56.93 13.66 3.19
CA ALA A 56 58.06 12.74 3.02
C ALA A 56 57.49 11.44 2.41
N GLY A 57 57.94 10.86 1.29
CA GLY A 57 59.32 10.58 0.88
C GLY A 57 59.57 9.07 1.08
N GLY A 58 59.27 8.24 0.07
CA GLY A 58 59.53 6.80 0.12
C GLY A 58 59.06 6.05 -1.13
N ALA A 59 59.97 5.81 -2.07
CA ALA A 59 59.77 4.94 -3.22
C ALA A 59 59.85 3.46 -2.80
N ALA A 60 58.88 2.64 -3.19
CA ALA A 60 59.05 1.19 -3.34
C ALA A 60 57.91 0.59 -4.19
N THR A 61 58.29 0.12 -5.38
CA THR A 61 57.88 -1.13 -6.05
C THR A 61 56.41 -1.59 -5.96
N GLY A 62 55.81 -1.75 -7.14
CA GLY A 62 54.47 -2.30 -7.32
C GLY A 62 54.26 -3.67 -6.69
N GLN A 63 53.10 -3.79 -6.04
CA GLN A 63 52.48 -5.05 -5.65
C GLN A 63 51.08 -5.02 -6.28
N PRO A 64 50.66 -6.01 -7.08
CA PRO A 64 49.26 -6.14 -7.46
C PRO A 64 48.43 -6.21 -6.17
N ALA A 65 47.41 -5.38 -6.05
CA ALA A 65 46.44 -5.49 -4.97
C ALA A 65 45.86 -6.91 -5.03
N ALA A 66 46.18 -7.73 -4.02
CA ALA A 66 45.53 -9.02 -3.84
C ALA A 66 44.03 -8.75 -3.66
N PRO A 67 43.14 -9.51 -4.32
CA PRO A 67 41.72 -9.34 -4.10
C PRO A 67 41.42 -9.58 -2.63
N SER A 68 40.82 -8.58 -1.97
CA SER A 68 40.29 -8.72 -0.62
C SER A 68 39.37 -9.94 -0.61
N ALA A 69 39.74 -10.95 0.18
CA ALA A 69 38.98 -12.17 0.33
C ALA A 69 37.56 -11.82 0.79
N SER A 70 36.60 -12.08 -0.09
CA SER A 70 35.18 -12.08 0.25
C SER A 70 34.96 -13.08 1.39
N SER A 71 34.24 -12.62 2.42
CA SER A 71 33.77 -13.52 3.48
C SER A 71 33.00 -14.69 2.84
N PRO A 72 33.06 -15.91 3.38
CA PRO A 72 32.28 -17.03 2.87
C PRO A 72 30.80 -16.67 2.99
N SER A 73 30.21 -16.24 1.88
CA SER A 73 28.79 -16.04 1.78
C SER A 73 28.19 -17.43 1.62
N ASN A 74 27.30 -17.81 2.54
CA ASN A 74 26.54 -19.03 2.33
C ASN A 74 25.77 -18.91 1.00
N PRO A 75 25.67 -19.99 0.23
CA PRO A 75 24.92 -19.99 -1.03
C PRO A 75 23.49 -19.51 -0.80
N ALA A 76 22.91 -18.78 -1.75
CA ALA A 76 21.48 -18.48 -1.76
C ALA A 76 20.66 -19.76 -1.95
N GLY A 77 21.09 -20.61 -2.90
CA GLY A 77 20.40 -21.82 -3.31
C GLY A 77 18.97 -21.58 -3.80
N LYS A 78 18.11 -22.60 -3.64
CA LYS A 78 16.69 -22.52 -4.01
C LYS A 78 15.93 -21.60 -3.04
N LEU A 79 15.48 -20.45 -3.55
CA LEU A 79 14.65 -19.50 -2.83
C LEU A 79 13.22 -20.03 -2.67
N SER A 80 12.53 -19.67 -1.61
CA SER A 80 11.12 -20.04 -1.38
C SER A 80 10.34 -18.90 -0.74
N VAL A 81 9.02 -18.98 -0.80
CA VAL A 81 8.13 -18.07 -0.07
C VAL A 81 7.66 -18.73 1.22
N SER A 82 7.91 -18.06 2.35
CA SER A 82 7.41 -18.47 3.66
C SER A 82 6.46 -17.41 4.21
N THR A 83 5.51 -17.81 5.07
CA THR A 83 4.65 -16.86 5.79
C THR A 83 5.16 -16.69 7.21
N ALA A 84 5.65 -15.50 7.53
CA ALA A 84 6.05 -15.13 8.87
C ALA A 84 4.90 -14.43 9.61
N GLU A 85 4.61 -14.87 10.84
CA GLU A 85 3.59 -14.24 11.67
C GLU A 85 3.87 -12.74 11.82
N LYS A 86 2.84 -11.91 11.62
CA LYS A 86 2.90 -10.42 11.71
C LYS A 86 3.70 -9.71 10.60
N VAL A 87 4.49 -10.42 9.79
CA VAL A 87 5.29 -9.84 8.69
C VAL A 87 4.72 -10.19 7.31
N GLY A 88 4.02 -11.32 7.18
CA GLY A 88 3.39 -11.75 5.93
C GLY A 88 4.28 -12.66 5.10
N LYS A 89 4.07 -12.66 3.77
CA LYS A 89 4.88 -13.47 2.84
C LYS A 89 6.29 -12.87 2.73
N VAL A 90 7.29 -13.69 2.97
CA VAL A 90 8.72 -13.34 2.92
C VAL A 90 9.46 -14.31 2.03
N VAL A 91 10.51 -13.83 1.37
CA VAL A 91 11.46 -14.69 0.64
C VAL A 91 12.47 -15.26 1.63
N THR A 92 12.69 -16.57 1.53
CA THR A 92 13.72 -17.27 2.29
C THR A 92 14.72 -17.93 1.34
N ASP A 93 15.95 -18.10 1.81
CA ASP A 93 16.97 -18.88 1.09
C ASP A 93 16.81 -20.40 1.32
N SER A 94 17.74 -21.18 0.78
CA SER A 94 17.78 -22.65 0.93
C SER A 94 17.95 -23.14 2.38
N LEU A 95 18.37 -22.29 3.31
CA LEU A 95 18.49 -22.57 4.74
C LEU A 95 17.23 -22.13 5.52
N GLY A 96 16.24 -21.56 4.84
CA GLY A 96 15.02 -21.03 5.45
C GLY A 96 15.23 -19.69 6.15
N LEU A 97 16.37 -19.02 5.94
CA LEU A 97 16.63 -17.70 6.51
C LEU A 97 15.89 -16.62 5.71
N THR A 98 15.24 -15.71 6.42
CA THR A 98 14.51 -14.58 5.82
C THR A 98 15.48 -13.64 5.11
N LEU A 99 15.13 -13.25 3.88
CA LEU A 99 15.83 -12.22 3.14
C LEU A 99 15.22 -10.85 3.41
N TYR A 100 16.04 -9.81 3.33
CA TYR A 100 15.69 -8.43 3.65
C TYR A 100 16.08 -7.49 2.52
N ARG A 101 15.38 -6.35 2.46
CA ARG A 101 15.74 -5.17 1.66
C ARG A 101 16.07 -4.00 2.57
N PHE A 102 16.90 -3.11 2.02
CA PHE A 102 17.27 -1.87 2.65
C PHE A 102 16.61 -0.68 1.94
N ASP A 103 15.92 0.18 2.69
CA ASP A 103 15.24 1.34 2.12
C ASP A 103 16.16 2.42 1.56
N GLN A 104 17.46 2.37 1.87
CA GLN A 104 18.41 3.28 1.27
C GLN A 104 19.00 2.73 -0.03
N ASP A 105 18.59 1.55 -0.48
CA ASP A 105 18.93 1.01 -1.80
C ASP A 105 17.99 1.57 -2.88
N THR A 106 18.33 1.33 -4.15
CA THR A 106 17.47 1.69 -5.30
C THR A 106 17.08 0.45 -6.08
N GLU A 107 15.85 0.43 -6.59
CA GLU A 107 15.30 -0.66 -7.42
C GLU A 107 15.65 -0.50 -8.91
N GLN A 108 15.62 0.73 -9.41
CA GLN A 108 15.81 1.04 -10.84
C GLN A 108 16.69 2.31 -11.02
N PRO A 109 17.95 2.17 -11.47
CA PRO A 109 18.68 0.90 -11.57
C PRO A 109 18.90 0.28 -10.17
N PRO A 110 19.01 -1.06 -10.08
CA PRO A 110 19.36 -1.73 -8.84
C PRO A 110 20.70 -1.20 -8.30
N LYS A 111 20.72 -0.77 -7.04
CA LYS A 111 21.95 -0.33 -6.36
C LYS A 111 21.91 -0.63 -4.87
N SER A 112 22.93 -1.32 -4.38
CA SER A 112 23.21 -1.47 -2.94
C SER A 112 23.97 -0.25 -2.42
N ASN A 113 23.55 0.28 -1.28
CA ASN A 113 24.25 1.30 -0.50
C ASN A 113 24.74 0.76 0.87
N CYS A 114 24.59 -0.55 1.13
CA CYS A 114 25.05 -1.20 2.35
C CYS A 114 26.41 -1.88 2.16
N ASP A 115 27.51 -1.16 2.35
CA ASP A 115 28.89 -1.67 2.22
C ASP A 115 29.66 -1.67 3.55
N GLY A 116 30.84 -2.31 3.59
CA GLY A 116 31.73 -2.30 4.75
C GLY A 116 31.10 -2.88 6.01
N ASP A 117 31.05 -2.11 7.10
CA ASP A 117 30.46 -2.56 8.37
C ASP A 117 28.95 -2.84 8.27
N CYS A 118 28.25 -2.19 7.32
CA CYS A 118 26.85 -2.50 7.05
C CYS A 118 26.72 -3.96 6.60
N ALA A 119 27.57 -4.38 5.65
CA ALA A 119 27.57 -5.74 5.10
C ALA A 119 27.99 -6.82 6.11
N LYS A 120 28.62 -6.46 7.24
CA LYS A 120 28.86 -7.40 8.36
C LYS A 120 27.59 -7.72 9.13
N THR A 121 26.71 -6.73 9.30
CA THR A 121 25.42 -6.90 9.99
C THR A 121 24.35 -7.41 9.05
N TRP A 122 24.45 -7.03 7.78
CA TRP A 122 23.53 -7.38 6.70
C TRP A 122 24.29 -8.01 5.54
N PRO A 123 24.71 -9.28 5.66
CA PRO A 123 25.47 -9.93 4.61
C PRO A 123 24.69 -9.97 3.28
N PRO A 124 25.29 -9.54 2.16
CA PRO A 124 24.65 -9.61 0.85
C PRO A 124 24.46 -11.07 0.43
N VAL A 125 23.34 -11.36 -0.20
CA VAL A 125 23.05 -12.70 -0.75
C VAL A 125 23.68 -12.81 -2.14
N PRO A 126 24.52 -13.82 -2.43
CA PRO A 126 25.09 -14.04 -3.76
C PRO A 126 24.02 -14.28 -4.83
N ALA A 127 24.26 -13.82 -6.05
CA ALA A 127 23.34 -14.04 -7.17
C ALA A 127 23.61 -15.33 -7.96
N ASP A 128 24.85 -15.83 -7.96
CA ASP A 128 25.32 -16.82 -8.93
C ASP A 128 24.64 -18.19 -8.79
N ASP A 129 24.15 -18.52 -7.59
CA ASP A 129 23.55 -19.80 -7.23
C ASP A 129 22.07 -19.69 -6.82
N ALA A 130 21.47 -18.51 -6.99
CA ALA A 130 20.08 -18.27 -6.64
C ALA A 130 19.12 -18.90 -7.66
N GLU A 131 18.28 -19.82 -7.22
CA GLU A 131 17.26 -20.46 -8.05
C GLU A 131 15.86 -20.13 -7.55
N ALA A 132 14.93 -19.85 -8.47
CA ALA A 132 13.52 -19.72 -8.13
C ALA A 132 12.96 -21.07 -7.63
N GLY A 133 12.43 -21.10 -6.41
CA GLY A 133 11.60 -22.18 -5.90
C GLY A 133 10.12 -21.81 -5.86
N GLU A 134 9.38 -22.46 -4.97
CA GLU A 134 7.93 -22.30 -4.91
C GLU A 134 7.52 -20.88 -4.52
N GLY A 135 6.56 -20.31 -5.27
CA GLY A 135 6.03 -18.97 -5.03
C GLY A 135 6.91 -17.80 -5.49
N ILE A 136 8.08 -18.09 -6.08
CA ILE A 136 8.99 -17.07 -6.62
C ILE A 136 8.79 -16.95 -8.13
N ASP A 137 8.49 -15.73 -8.59
CA ASP A 137 8.52 -15.43 -10.01
C ASP A 137 9.97 -15.27 -10.48
N LYS A 138 10.40 -16.17 -11.37
CA LYS A 138 11.74 -16.15 -11.95
C LYS A 138 12.04 -14.85 -12.71
N ALA A 139 11.02 -14.19 -13.27
CA ALA A 139 11.19 -12.92 -13.99
C ALA A 139 11.58 -11.75 -13.06
N LEU A 140 11.30 -11.87 -11.77
CA LEU A 140 11.66 -10.86 -10.76
C LEU A 140 13.05 -11.06 -10.18
N LEU A 141 13.67 -12.22 -10.40
CA LEU A 141 15.04 -12.47 -9.95
C LEU A 141 16.03 -11.78 -10.88
N GLY A 142 16.97 -11.07 -10.29
CA GLY A 142 18.04 -10.39 -10.99
C GLY A 142 19.33 -10.36 -10.18
N SER A 143 20.25 -9.51 -10.62
CA SER A 143 21.48 -9.27 -9.89
C SER A 143 21.91 -7.81 -9.99
N VAL A 144 22.65 -7.35 -8.98
CA VAL A 144 23.34 -6.07 -8.98
C VAL A 144 24.83 -6.31 -8.75
N THR A 145 25.69 -5.67 -9.54
CA THR A 145 27.12 -5.62 -9.27
C THR A 145 27.40 -4.55 -8.21
N ARG A 146 27.92 -4.97 -7.07
CA ARG A 146 28.27 -4.10 -5.95
C ARG A 146 29.57 -3.33 -6.23
N ALA A 147 29.85 -2.32 -5.41
CA ALA A 147 31.06 -1.51 -5.54
C ALA A 147 32.37 -2.31 -5.38
N ASP A 148 32.32 -3.42 -4.63
CA ASP A 148 33.43 -4.36 -4.45
C ASP A 148 33.59 -5.36 -5.62
N GLY A 149 32.73 -5.29 -6.64
CA GLY A 149 32.74 -6.16 -7.82
C GLY A 149 31.97 -7.48 -7.64
N THR A 150 31.44 -7.77 -6.45
CA THR A 150 30.64 -8.98 -6.21
C THR A 150 29.21 -8.81 -6.75
N LYS A 151 28.58 -9.93 -7.14
CA LYS A 151 27.18 -9.95 -7.59
C LYS A 151 26.25 -10.31 -6.45
N GLN A 152 25.29 -9.44 -6.20
CA GLN A 152 24.25 -9.64 -5.20
C GLN A 152 22.91 -9.92 -5.87
N LEU A 153 22.16 -10.87 -5.30
CA LEU A 153 20.80 -11.19 -5.73
C LEU A 153 19.90 -9.96 -5.61
N THR A 154 19.06 -9.75 -6.61
CA THR A 154 17.92 -8.83 -6.51
C THR A 154 16.61 -9.58 -6.70
N VAL A 155 15.56 -9.14 -5.99
CA VAL A 155 14.18 -9.62 -6.18
C VAL A 155 13.32 -8.39 -6.45
N GLY A 156 12.63 -8.37 -7.60
CA GLY A 156 11.89 -7.20 -8.05
C GLY A 156 12.76 -5.94 -8.09
N GLY A 157 14.03 -6.09 -8.49
CA GLY A 157 15.00 -4.98 -8.55
C GLY A 157 15.65 -4.58 -7.21
N TRP A 158 15.16 -5.05 -6.06
CA TRP A 158 15.72 -4.70 -4.75
C TRP A 158 16.87 -5.64 -4.33
N PRO A 159 18.02 -5.11 -3.87
CA PRO A 159 19.12 -5.94 -3.37
C PRO A 159 18.73 -6.74 -2.13
N ALA A 160 19.02 -8.04 -2.13
CA ALA A 160 18.66 -8.96 -1.06
C ALA A 160 19.80 -9.19 -0.06
N TYR A 161 19.49 -9.12 1.23
CA TYR A 161 20.42 -9.31 2.34
C TYR A 161 19.91 -10.37 3.31
N ARG A 162 20.84 -10.98 4.06
CA ARG A 162 20.53 -11.71 5.29
C ARG A 162 20.71 -10.79 6.49
N TYR A 163 20.16 -11.18 7.64
CA TYR A 163 20.43 -10.51 8.91
C TYR A 163 21.33 -11.37 9.79
N ALA A 164 22.44 -10.81 10.28
CA ALA A 164 23.44 -11.57 11.04
C ALA A 164 22.92 -12.16 12.37
N LYS A 165 21.77 -11.67 12.91
CA LYS A 165 21.16 -12.22 14.13
C LYS A 165 20.05 -13.24 13.87
N ASP A 166 19.68 -13.44 12.61
CA ASP A 166 18.80 -14.54 12.21
C ASP A 166 19.67 -15.79 12.07
N VAL A 167 19.44 -16.75 12.97
CA VAL A 167 20.25 -17.97 13.07
C VAL A 167 19.43 -19.22 12.78
N ASN A 168 18.12 -19.14 12.94
CA ASN A 168 17.19 -20.23 12.68
C ASN A 168 16.30 -19.92 11.49
N ALA A 169 15.88 -20.96 10.77
CA ALA A 169 14.86 -20.84 9.74
C ALA A 169 13.58 -20.19 10.32
N GLY A 170 13.00 -19.25 9.57
CA GLY A 170 11.82 -18.48 9.98
C GLY A 170 12.10 -17.33 10.97
N ASP A 171 13.35 -17.11 11.39
CA ASP A 171 13.70 -15.89 12.11
C ASP A 171 13.39 -14.65 11.25
N VAL A 172 12.77 -13.63 11.86
CA VAL A 172 12.43 -12.34 11.22
C VAL A 172 12.94 -11.14 12.02
N LYS A 173 14.05 -11.30 12.76
CA LYS A 173 14.51 -10.30 13.75
C LYS A 173 15.04 -9.02 13.09
N GLY A 174 15.34 -9.07 11.79
CA GLY A 174 15.74 -7.92 11.00
C GLY A 174 14.59 -6.97 10.65
N GLN A 175 13.33 -7.39 10.82
CA GLN A 175 12.18 -6.58 10.46
C GLN A 175 12.14 -5.28 11.27
N GLY A 176 12.12 -4.15 10.56
CA GLY A 176 12.01 -2.81 11.15
C GLY A 176 13.30 -2.31 11.81
N VAL A 177 14.41 -3.03 11.73
CA VAL A 177 15.68 -2.59 12.34
C VAL A 177 16.08 -1.23 11.75
N GLY A 178 16.35 -0.26 12.64
CA GLY A 178 16.71 1.10 12.25
C GLY A 178 15.66 1.84 11.41
N GLY A 179 14.42 1.35 11.35
CA GLY A 179 13.34 1.92 10.52
C GLY A 179 13.59 1.84 9.02
N LYS A 180 14.62 1.10 8.58
CA LYS A 180 15.10 1.07 7.18
C LYS A 180 15.22 -0.34 6.62
N TRP A 181 15.19 -1.36 7.48
CA TRP A 181 15.33 -2.76 7.09
C TRP A 181 13.98 -3.47 7.18
N TYR A 182 13.62 -4.17 6.10
CA TYR A 182 12.34 -4.86 6.01
C TYR A 182 12.54 -6.20 5.35
N ALA A 183 11.82 -7.22 5.82
CA ALA A 183 11.79 -8.52 5.17
C ALA A 183 11.33 -8.34 3.72
N LEU A 184 11.93 -9.10 2.83
CA LEU A 184 11.74 -8.99 1.40
C LEU A 184 10.53 -9.83 1.01
N ALA A 185 9.51 -9.20 0.43
CA ALA A 185 8.36 -9.90 -0.13
C ALA A 185 8.72 -10.55 -1.49
N PRO A 186 7.94 -11.54 -1.98
CA PRO A 186 8.21 -12.21 -3.24
C PRO A 186 8.20 -11.29 -4.47
N ASP A 187 7.54 -10.13 -4.37
CA ASP A 187 7.50 -9.10 -5.41
C ASP A 187 8.65 -8.06 -5.29
N GLY A 188 9.59 -8.26 -4.37
CA GLY A 188 10.69 -7.34 -4.07
C GLY A 188 10.33 -6.23 -3.08
N LYS A 189 9.05 -6.08 -2.71
CA LYS A 189 8.61 -5.01 -1.81
C LYS A 189 8.88 -5.35 -0.34
N LYS A 190 8.51 -4.44 0.56
CA LYS A 190 8.54 -4.71 2.00
C LYS A 190 7.47 -5.73 2.31
N ALA A 191 7.84 -6.80 2.98
CA ALA A 191 6.88 -7.62 3.67
C ALA A 191 6.32 -6.81 4.85
N GLN A 192 5.02 -6.53 4.78
CA GLN A 192 4.24 -5.94 5.85
C GLN A 192 3.01 -6.82 6.04
N GLY A 193 2.78 -7.25 7.28
CA GLY A 193 1.71 -8.18 7.59
C GLY A 193 0.35 -7.60 7.22
N GLY A 194 -0.35 -8.31 6.32
CA GLY A 194 -1.78 -8.14 6.10
C GLY A 194 -2.22 -7.75 4.69
N ALA A 195 -1.78 -8.46 3.65
CA ALA A 195 -2.59 -8.70 2.43
C ALA A 195 -1.87 -9.76 1.58
N GLU A 196 -2.59 -10.83 1.27
CA GLU A 196 -2.08 -11.89 0.40
C GLU A 196 -1.74 -11.35 -0.98
N ALA A 197 -0.61 -11.81 -1.50
CA ALA A 197 -0.24 -11.72 -2.90
C ALA A 197 -1.35 -12.28 -3.80
N GLY A 198 -1.78 -11.46 -4.76
CA GLY A 198 -2.64 -11.84 -5.86
C GLY A 198 -2.70 -10.73 -6.91
N ALA A 199 -2.20 -11.07 -8.11
CA ALA A 199 -2.32 -10.38 -9.39
C ALA A 199 -1.30 -9.28 -9.75
N GLU A 200 -0.54 -9.65 -10.78
CA GLU A 200 0.35 -8.90 -11.65
C GLU A 200 -0.22 -7.55 -12.13
N GLY A 201 0.70 -6.62 -12.41
CA GLY A 201 0.41 -5.36 -13.09
C GLY A 201 1.34 -4.26 -12.60
N GLY A 202 2.49 -4.13 -13.25
CA GLY A 202 3.49 -3.09 -12.98
C GLY A 202 2.88 -1.69 -13.04
N GLY A 203 3.17 -0.93 -11.99
CA GLY A 203 2.75 0.45 -11.81
C GLY A 203 3.14 0.84 -10.40
N GLU A 204 3.98 1.86 -10.29
CA GLU A 204 4.30 2.60 -9.07
C GLU A 204 3.11 2.60 -8.11
N ALA A 205 3.30 2.06 -6.90
CA ALA A 205 2.24 1.98 -5.90
C ALA A 205 1.96 3.38 -5.34
N VAL A 206 1.28 4.20 -6.13
CA VAL A 206 0.39 5.20 -5.58
C VAL A 206 -0.70 4.38 -4.90
N GLN A 207 -0.64 4.31 -3.57
CA GLN A 207 -1.67 3.64 -2.81
C GLN A 207 -3.00 4.31 -3.17
N ALA A 208 -3.92 3.55 -3.77
CA ALA A 208 -5.22 4.04 -4.17
C ALA A 208 -5.87 4.77 -2.99
N GLY A 209 -6.46 5.94 -3.23
CA GLY A 209 -7.10 6.78 -2.23
C GLY A 209 -8.03 6.00 -1.27
N LEU A 210 -8.70 4.96 -1.79
CA LEU A 210 -9.35 3.90 -1.01
C LEU A 210 -9.07 2.52 -1.63
N SER A 211 -8.92 1.50 -0.79
CA SER A 211 -8.72 0.12 -1.24
C SER A 211 -9.36 -0.91 -0.32
N THR A 212 -9.27 -2.19 -0.64
CA THR A 212 -9.72 -3.28 0.24
C THR A 212 -8.53 -4.07 0.80
N ARG A 213 -8.69 -4.60 2.02
CA ARG A 213 -7.75 -5.49 2.71
C ARG A 213 -8.53 -6.65 3.31
N ASN A 214 -7.95 -7.85 3.29
CA ASN A 214 -8.48 -8.99 4.05
C ASN A 214 -8.03 -8.89 5.52
N ASP A 215 -8.98 -8.63 6.41
CA ASP A 215 -8.74 -8.63 7.86
C ASP A 215 -8.99 -10.03 8.44
N PRO A 216 -8.09 -10.56 9.28
CA PRO A 216 -8.20 -11.93 9.79
C PRO A 216 -9.45 -12.18 10.65
N LYS A 217 -10.08 -11.12 11.20
CA LYS A 217 -11.26 -11.23 12.06
C LYS A 217 -12.53 -10.76 11.36
N LEU A 218 -12.41 -9.78 10.48
CA LEU A 218 -13.54 -9.07 9.86
C LEU A 218 -13.76 -9.48 8.39
N GLY A 219 -12.85 -10.25 7.80
CA GLY A 219 -12.85 -10.57 6.37
C GLY A 219 -12.46 -9.37 5.52
N GLU A 220 -12.93 -9.32 4.28
CA GLU A 220 -12.60 -8.22 3.37
C GLU A 220 -13.26 -6.91 3.81
N ILE A 221 -12.44 -5.89 4.07
CA ILE A 221 -12.84 -4.57 4.54
C ILE A 221 -12.16 -3.45 3.76
N VAL A 222 -12.76 -2.27 3.77
CA VAL A 222 -12.26 -1.06 3.10
C VAL A 222 -11.26 -0.33 3.99
N VAL A 223 -10.21 0.22 3.37
CA VAL A 223 -9.13 0.97 3.99
C VAL A 223 -8.81 2.22 3.18
N ASP A 224 -8.27 3.25 3.83
CA ASP A 224 -7.82 4.47 3.16
C ASP A 224 -6.42 4.33 2.50
N LYS A 225 -5.95 5.41 1.88
CA LYS A 225 -4.60 5.51 1.29
C LYS A 225 -3.44 5.28 2.26
N ASN A 226 -3.69 5.29 3.56
CA ASN A 226 -2.71 5.01 4.60
C ASN A 226 -2.89 3.59 5.18
N GLY A 227 -3.89 2.83 4.73
CA GLY A 227 -4.24 1.51 5.25
C GLY A 227 -5.06 1.55 6.55
N MET A 228 -5.60 2.71 6.93
CA MET A 228 -6.48 2.85 8.09
C MET A 228 -7.86 2.29 7.76
N THR A 229 -8.47 1.59 8.71
CA THR A 229 -9.78 0.96 8.50
C THR A 229 -10.86 2.02 8.32
N VAL A 230 -11.73 1.80 7.33
CA VAL A 230 -12.88 2.66 7.04
C VAL A 230 -14.12 2.13 7.74
N TYR A 231 -14.83 3.02 8.42
CA TYR A 231 -16.03 2.73 9.20
C TYR A 231 -17.23 3.52 8.71
N ARG A 232 -18.41 3.01 9.06
CA ARG A 232 -19.71 3.67 8.89
C ARG A 232 -20.42 3.79 10.23
N PHE A 233 -21.16 4.89 10.37
CA PHE A 233 -22.01 5.15 11.52
C PHE A 233 -23.45 4.71 11.24
N LYS A 234 -24.02 3.83 12.06
CA LYS A 234 -25.41 3.36 11.90
C LYS A 234 -26.45 4.46 12.06
N LYS A 235 -26.11 5.57 12.70
CA LYS A 235 -27.04 6.70 12.86
C LYS A 235 -27.02 7.63 11.65
N ASP A 236 -26.11 7.45 10.70
CA ASP A 236 -26.12 8.26 9.48
C ASP A 236 -27.22 7.81 8.53
N GLU A 237 -27.70 8.76 7.73
CA GLU A 237 -28.70 8.51 6.69
C GLU A 237 -27.99 8.28 5.37
N ALA A 238 -28.43 7.26 4.62
CA ALA A 238 -27.78 6.84 3.38
C ALA A 238 -28.43 7.43 2.13
N TRP A 239 -29.73 7.18 1.96
CA TRP A 239 -30.51 7.56 0.79
C TRP A 239 -31.90 8.03 1.24
N PRO A 240 -32.56 9.01 0.57
CA PRO A 240 -32.23 9.67 -0.70
C PRO A 240 -31.19 10.78 -0.64
N LYS A 241 -30.81 11.21 0.55
CA LYS A 241 -29.76 12.21 0.75
C LYS A 241 -28.85 11.72 1.87
N PRO A 242 -27.55 11.54 1.62
CA PRO A 242 -26.64 11.16 2.68
C PRO A 242 -26.57 12.29 3.72
N VAL A 243 -26.77 11.96 4.98
CA VAL A 243 -26.63 12.89 6.11
C VAL A 243 -25.74 12.26 7.16
N SER A 244 -24.64 12.95 7.46
CA SER A 244 -23.78 12.62 8.58
C SER A 244 -24.33 13.23 9.86
N ASN A 245 -24.71 12.39 10.81
CA ASN A 245 -25.02 12.76 12.19
C ASN A 245 -23.77 12.88 13.08
N CYS A 246 -22.59 12.55 12.56
CA CYS A 246 -21.32 12.78 13.23
C CYS A 246 -20.79 14.20 12.92
N THR A 247 -20.99 15.14 13.84
CA THR A 247 -20.53 16.53 13.73
C THR A 247 -19.81 16.96 15.02
N GLY A 248 -19.07 18.08 14.99
CA GLY A 248 -18.37 18.62 16.16
C GLY A 248 -17.35 17.63 16.76
N GLU A 249 -17.38 17.43 18.07
CA GLU A 249 -16.48 16.50 18.81
C GLU A 249 -16.54 15.06 18.29
N CYS A 250 -17.65 14.67 17.65
CA CYS A 250 -17.73 13.35 17.02
C CYS A 250 -16.60 13.17 15.97
N LEU A 251 -16.28 14.22 15.22
CA LEU A 251 -15.26 14.19 14.17
C LEU A 251 -13.82 14.16 14.72
N GLU A 252 -13.61 14.53 15.98
CA GLU A 252 -12.30 14.36 16.62
C GLU A 252 -12.01 12.88 16.87
N LYS A 253 -13.07 12.11 17.17
CA LYS A 253 -12.98 10.66 17.38
C LYS A 253 -13.15 9.86 16.09
N TRP A 254 -13.92 10.38 15.15
CA TRP A 254 -14.23 9.77 13.85
C TRP A 254 -13.91 10.73 12.71
N PRO A 255 -12.62 10.90 12.38
CA PRO A 255 -12.23 11.81 11.32
C PRO A 255 -12.85 11.44 9.97
N LEU A 256 -13.09 12.45 9.14
CA LEU A 256 -13.56 12.26 7.77
C LEU A 256 -12.47 11.56 6.96
N VAL A 257 -12.88 10.63 6.09
CA VAL A 257 -11.98 10.17 5.03
C VAL A 257 -11.96 11.24 3.94
N GLU A 258 -10.76 11.67 3.54
CA GLU A 258 -10.58 12.62 2.44
C GLU A 258 -11.30 12.12 1.18
N PRO A 259 -12.07 12.97 0.47
CA PRO A 259 -12.75 12.56 -0.75
C PRO A 259 -11.76 12.06 -1.82
N VAL A 260 -12.06 10.90 -2.38
CA VAL A 260 -11.22 10.21 -3.37
C VAL A 260 -12.00 10.10 -4.69
N ASP A 261 -11.31 10.30 -5.82
CA ASP A 261 -11.91 10.00 -7.13
C ASP A 261 -12.16 8.49 -7.22
N PHE A 262 -13.31 8.05 -7.70
CA PHE A 262 -13.59 6.62 -7.82
C PHE A 262 -12.54 5.87 -8.67
N ALA A 263 -11.94 6.53 -9.66
CA ALA A 263 -10.87 5.98 -10.47
C ALA A 263 -9.59 5.66 -9.66
N ASP A 264 -9.41 6.34 -8.53
CA ASP A 264 -8.36 6.13 -7.54
C ASP A 264 -8.84 5.22 -6.38
N THR A 265 -9.79 4.33 -6.65
CA THR A 265 -10.23 3.31 -5.70
C THR A 265 -9.96 1.90 -6.23
N LYS A 266 -9.66 0.95 -5.33
CA LYS A 266 -9.43 -0.46 -5.68
C LYS A 266 -10.33 -1.39 -4.88
N GLY A 267 -11.09 -2.25 -5.58
CA GLY A 267 -11.91 -3.29 -4.96
C GLY A 267 -13.28 -2.82 -4.44
N ILE A 268 -13.59 -1.52 -4.49
CA ILE A 268 -14.86 -0.96 -3.99
C ILE A 268 -15.91 -0.93 -5.11
N GLN A 269 -17.17 -1.17 -4.77
CA GLN A 269 -18.26 -1.05 -5.74
C GLN A 269 -18.58 0.42 -6.08
N LYS A 270 -18.65 0.72 -7.38
CA LYS A 270 -19.07 2.04 -7.89
C LYS A 270 -20.50 2.40 -7.49
N LYS A 271 -21.37 1.39 -7.34
CA LYS A 271 -22.77 1.59 -7.01
C LYS A 271 -22.91 2.20 -5.61
N GLY A 272 -23.50 3.39 -5.54
CA GLY A 272 -23.66 4.12 -4.29
C GLY A 272 -22.37 4.78 -3.77
N TYR A 273 -21.32 4.84 -4.59
CA TYR A 273 -20.18 5.71 -4.31
C TYR A 273 -20.50 7.13 -4.77
N MET A 274 -20.37 8.11 -3.88
CA MET A 274 -20.53 9.52 -4.22
C MET A 274 -19.82 10.41 -3.20
N ILE A 275 -19.58 11.65 -3.61
CA ILE A 275 -19.09 12.73 -2.74
C ILE A 275 -20.23 13.72 -2.57
N PHE A 276 -20.46 14.19 -1.34
CA PHE A 276 -21.48 15.19 -1.02
C PHE A 276 -20.90 16.31 -0.17
N ASP A 277 -21.54 17.48 -0.26
CA ASP A 277 -21.25 18.62 0.61
C ASP A 277 -21.95 18.45 1.95
N ARG A 278 -21.19 18.51 3.04
CA ARG A 278 -21.74 18.43 4.39
C ARG A 278 -22.47 19.72 4.76
N THR A 279 -23.55 19.58 5.50
CA THR A 279 -24.38 20.71 5.96
C THR A 279 -23.76 21.48 7.13
N ASP A 280 -22.78 20.91 7.82
CA ASP A 280 -22.11 21.50 8.99
C ASP A 280 -20.89 22.38 8.61
N GLY A 281 -20.66 22.63 7.32
CA GLY A 281 -19.57 23.46 6.84
C GLY A 281 -18.18 22.83 6.93
N LYS A 282 -18.05 21.53 7.26
CA LYS A 282 -16.76 20.81 7.32
C LYS A 282 -16.27 20.29 5.97
N GLY A 283 -16.77 20.86 4.88
CA GLY A 283 -16.38 20.52 3.51
C GLY A 283 -17.10 19.30 2.96
N LYS A 284 -16.40 18.54 2.11
CA LYS A 284 -16.95 17.38 1.41
C LYS A 284 -16.69 16.10 2.18
N GLN A 285 -17.59 15.14 2.05
CA GLN A 285 -17.41 13.78 2.53
C GLN A 285 -17.86 12.82 1.45
N GLN A 286 -17.30 11.62 1.46
CA GLN A 286 -17.66 10.56 0.54
C GLN A 286 -18.47 9.46 1.21
N THR A 287 -19.13 8.66 0.37
CA THR A 287 -19.96 7.55 0.80
C THR A 287 -19.55 6.24 0.14
N ILE A 288 -19.78 5.12 0.83
CA ILE A 288 -19.80 3.80 0.22
C ILE A 288 -21.20 3.22 0.44
N ASN A 289 -21.83 2.77 -0.64
CA ASN A 289 -23.23 2.34 -0.65
C ASN A 289 -24.16 3.40 -0.01
N CYS A 290 -24.04 4.62 -0.53
CA CYS A 290 -24.75 5.85 -0.18
C CYS A 290 -24.56 6.33 1.25
N SER A 291 -23.74 5.70 2.08
CA SER A 291 -23.60 6.08 3.48
C SER A 291 -22.26 6.73 3.79
N PRO A 292 -22.23 7.79 4.62
CA PRO A 292 -21.00 8.49 4.96
C PRO A 292 -19.95 7.57 5.61
N ILE A 293 -18.68 7.79 5.25
CA ILE A 293 -17.55 7.00 5.75
C ILE A 293 -16.55 7.84 6.57
N TYR A 294 -15.86 7.17 7.50
CA TYR A 294 -14.93 7.77 8.47
C TYR A 294 -13.73 6.85 8.71
N THR A 295 -12.62 7.41 9.19
CA THR A 295 -11.59 6.66 9.92
C THR A 295 -11.84 6.77 11.44
N PHE A 296 -11.09 6.03 12.24
CA PHE A 296 -11.19 6.08 13.69
C PHE A 296 -9.90 6.60 14.31
N ALA A 297 -9.99 7.64 15.15
CA ALA A 297 -8.81 8.23 15.79
C ALA A 297 -8.11 7.29 16.79
N GLY A 298 -8.79 6.23 17.23
CA GLY A 298 -8.20 5.17 18.06
C GLY A 298 -7.41 4.12 17.27
N ASP A 299 -7.53 4.10 15.94
CA ASP A 299 -6.64 3.31 15.09
C ASP A 299 -5.34 4.10 14.92
N LYS A 300 -4.21 3.53 15.35
CA LYS A 300 -2.89 4.18 15.38
C LYS A 300 -1.95 3.64 14.32
N ALA A 301 -2.23 2.44 13.81
CA ALA A 301 -1.47 1.80 12.77
C ALA A 301 -2.39 1.22 11.68
N PRO A 302 -1.89 1.07 10.45
CA PRO A 302 -2.58 0.30 9.43
C PRO A 302 -2.83 -1.13 9.93
N GLY A 303 -4.01 -1.66 9.65
CA GLY A 303 -4.42 -2.96 10.20
C GLY A 303 -5.27 -2.87 11.46
N ASP A 304 -5.22 -1.75 12.19
CA ASP A 304 -6.06 -1.58 13.38
C ASP A 304 -7.54 -1.58 13.01
N THR A 305 -8.34 -2.27 13.82
CA THR A 305 -9.80 -2.38 13.69
C THR A 305 -10.51 -1.97 14.99
N ASN A 306 -9.90 -1.09 15.78
CA ASN A 306 -10.35 -0.76 17.14
C ASN A 306 -11.66 0.03 17.15
N GLY A 307 -12.07 0.60 16.01
CA GLY A 307 -13.36 1.24 15.82
C GLY A 307 -14.53 0.25 15.69
N GLN A 308 -14.26 -1.03 15.44
CA GLN A 308 -15.30 -2.03 15.21
C GLN A 308 -16.18 -2.20 16.45
N GLY A 309 -17.48 -1.99 16.30
CA GLY A 309 -18.48 -2.16 17.35
C GLY A 309 -18.49 -1.07 18.41
N VAL A 310 -17.68 0.00 18.28
CA VAL A 310 -17.66 1.09 19.25
C VAL A 310 -19.06 1.67 19.43
N GLY A 311 -19.53 1.73 20.67
CA GLY A 311 -20.87 2.21 21.03
C GLY A 311 -22.03 1.41 20.41
N GLY A 312 -21.78 0.23 19.84
CA GLY A 312 -22.78 -0.58 19.13
C GLY A 312 -23.28 0.04 17.83
N THR A 313 -22.64 1.12 17.35
CA THR A 313 -23.12 1.93 16.22
C THR A 313 -22.09 2.13 15.12
N TRP A 314 -20.84 1.77 15.35
CA TRP A 314 -19.74 1.97 14.40
C TRP A 314 -19.21 0.62 13.91
N PHE A 315 -19.10 0.45 12.59
CA PHE A 315 -18.73 -0.83 12.00
C PHE A 315 -17.85 -0.62 10.77
N ALA A 316 -16.86 -1.50 10.62
CA ALA A 316 -16.02 -1.58 9.45
C ALA A 316 -16.86 -1.89 8.20
N VAL A 317 -16.42 -1.36 7.07
CA VAL A 317 -17.16 -1.38 5.81
C VAL A 317 -16.60 -2.46 4.90
N ARG A 318 -17.47 -3.29 4.32
CA ARG A 318 -17.15 -4.27 3.28
C ARG A 318 -17.03 -3.61 1.90
N PRO A 319 -16.44 -4.28 0.89
CA PRO A 319 -16.33 -3.75 -0.48
C PRO A 319 -17.67 -3.38 -1.15
N ASP A 320 -18.74 -4.09 -0.78
CA ASP A 320 -20.12 -3.83 -1.20
C ASP A 320 -20.82 -2.74 -0.36
N GLY A 321 -20.09 -2.13 0.58
CA GLY A 321 -20.56 -1.13 1.50
C GLY A 321 -21.37 -1.66 2.69
N LYS A 322 -21.58 -2.97 2.83
CA LYS A 322 -22.26 -3.54 4.00
C LYS A 322 -21.40 -3.43 5.25
N LEU A 323 -22.04 -3.38 6.41
CA LEU A 323 -21.35 -3.34 7.70
C LEU A 323 -20.90 -4.75 8.09
N VAL A 324 -19.65 -4.92 8.50
CA VAL A 324 -19.15 -6.21 8.99
C VAL A 324 -19.81 -6.55 10.33
N GLY A 325 -20.48 -7.71 10.40
CA GLY A 325 -21.02 -8.27 11.65
C GLY A 325 -22.23 -7.52 12.22
N ALA A 326 -22.78 -6.53 11.52
CA ALA A 326 -24.05 -5.92 11.92
C ALA A 326 -25.20 -6.79 11.42
N SER A 327 -26.14 -7.16 12.31
CA SER A 327 -27.38 -7.82 11.94
C SER A 327 -28.15 -6.93 10.95
N GLU A 328 -28.43 -7.45 9.75
CA GLU A 328 -29.35 -6.82 8.81
C GLU A 328 -30.73 -6.81 9.49
N LYS A 329 -31.26 -5.61 9.74
CA LYS A 329 -32.65 -5.42 10.18
C LYS A 329 -33.51 -5.15 8.96
#